data_AF-B4UKA8-F1
#
_entry.id   AF-B4UKA8-F1
#
_cell.length_a   1.000
_cell.length_b   1.000
_cell.length_c   1.000
_cell.angle_alpha   90.00
_cell.angle_beta   90.00
_cell.angle_gamma   90.00
#
_symmetry.space_group_name_H-M   'P 1'
#
loop_
_entity.id
_entity.type
_entity.pdbx_description
1 polymer ?
#
loop_
_entity_poly.entity_id
_entity_poly.type
_entity_poly.pdbx_seq_one_letter_code
_entity_poly.pdbx_strand_id
1 'polypeptide(L)'
;MTTPCRRTLRLAPLLALAPLLLGGCATLFTGTHDTLTFDANAPGVRLTIDGQYRGELPLTIDMSRNFMGGRQFVARFEAPGYATQEFALERAFNPVAILDVSSTLVSGGVDVLTGSLMKFSPREYHVQMVPEGQAADAPAARRSAELHRFALNGFRDLQKDLARGGGESLSTFAAMVGGDDATARRVVEASVRGAPGLLAAPTAPVFVHRFDALLAASPELAGCRL
;
A
#
# COMPACT_ATOMS: atom_id res chain seq x y z
N MET A 1 -83.45 5.15 -1.52
CA MET A 1 -82.42 5.18 -2.58
C MET A 1 -82.02 6.63 -2.71
N THR A 2 -80.84 7.13 -2.34
CA THR A 2 -79.46 6.63 -2.27
C THR A 2 -78.70 7.44 -1.20
N THR A 3 -77.87 6.79 -0.39
CA THR A 3 -76.93 7.45 0.55
C THR A 3 -75.62 7.76 -0.18
N PRO A 4 -75.05 8.98 -0.12
CA PRO A 4 -73.69 9.20 -0.59
C PRO A 4 -72.64 9.03 0.51
N CYS A 5 -71.60 8.30 0.09
CA CYS A 5 -70.42 7.84 0.79
C CYS A 5 -69.57 8.97 1.42
N ARG A 6 -69.23 8.85 2.72
CA ARG A 6 -68.21 9.68 3.37
C ARG A 6 -66.82 9.15 3.02
N ARG A 7 -66.08 9.87 2.16
CA ARG A 7 -64.63 9.69 1.99
C ARG A 7 -63.91 10.29 3.19
N THR A 8 -63.57 9.48 4.18
CA THR A 8 -62.61 9.88 5.21
C THR A 8 -61.21 9.88 4.60
N LEU A 9 -60.71 11.06 4.24
CA LEU A 9 -59.33 11.29 3.83
C LEU A 9 -58.44 11.12 5.08
N ARG A 10 -57.90 9.91 5.29
CA ARG A 10 -56.95 9.65 6.39
C ARG A 10 -55.57 10.23 6.03
N LEU A 11 -55.38 11.52 6.33
CA LEU A 11 -54.14 12.28 6.18
C LEU A 11 -53.05 11.94 7.24
N ALA A 12 -52.93 10.67 7.64
CA ALA A 12 -52.17 10.30 8.85
C ALA A 12 -51.24 9.09 8.68
N PRO A 13 -50.33 9.09 7.69
CA PRO A 13 -48.94 8.77 8.06
C PRO A 13 -47.92 9.47 7.14
N LEU A 14 -47.91 10.80 7.06
CA LEU A 14 -46.81 11.51 6.37
C LEU A 14 -45.96 12.38 7.30
N LEU A 15 -46.34 12.54 8.57
CA LEU A 15 -45.64 13.42 9.50
C LEU A 15 -44.62 12.71 10.41
N ALA A 16 -44.46 11.39 10.30
CA ALA A 16 -43.53 10.62 11.13
C ALA A 16 -42.14 10.41 10.48
N LEU A 17 -41.94 10.82 9.22
CA LEU A 17 -40.68 10.62 8.49
C LEU A 17 -39.76 11.86 8.47
N ALA A 18 -40.18 12.97 9.09
CA ALA A 18 -39.42 14.22 9.07
C ALA A 18 -38.10 14.22 9.88
N PRO A 19 -37.93 13.51 11.02
CA PRO A 19 -36.66 13.59 11.75
C PRO A 19 -35.52 12.77 11.13
N LEU A 20 -35.79 11.89 10.16
CA LEU A 20 -34.75 11.11 9.46
C LEU A 20 -33.99 11.90 8.37
N LEU A 21 -34.46 13.10 8.00
CA LEU A 21 -33.86 13.91 6.94
C LEU A 21 -32.88 14.98 7.46
N LEU A 22 -32.75 15.16 8.78
CA LEU A 22 -31.89 16.19 9.39
C LEU A 22 -30.59 15.64 10.04
N GLY A 23 -30.36 14.32 10.01
CA GLY A 23 -29.16 13.68 10.57
C GLY A 23 -27.93 13.68 9.65
N GLY A 24 -27.82 14.63 8.73
CA GLY A 24 -26.86 14.62 7.62
C GLY A 24 -25.84 15.75 7.61
N CYS A 25 -25.58 16.44 8.72
CA CYS A 25 -24.41 17.30 8.82
C CYS A 25 -23.22 16.47 9.32
N ALA A 26 -22.74 15.53 8.49
CA ALA A 26 -21.37 15.06 8.61
C ALA A 26 -20.48 16.25 8.28
N THR A 27 -20.10 17.02 9.29
CA THR A 27 -19.06 18.03 9.16
C THR A 27 -17.79 17.30 8.76
N LEU A 28 -17.52 17.30 7.45
CA LEU A 28 -16.28 16.86 6.85
C LEU A 28 -15.22 17.88 7.28
N PHE A 29 -14.84 17.88 8.56
CA PHE A 29 -13.60 18.46 9.05
C PHE A 29 -12.46 17.52 8.63
N THR A 30 -12.36 17.47 7.31
CA THR A 30 -11.23 17.10 6.51
C THR A 30 -9.97 17.85 6.94
N GLY A 31 -9.28 17.55 8.04
CA GLY A 31 -8.18 18.40 8.52
C GLY A 31 -7.00 18.59 7.55
N THR A 32 -6.99 19.62 6.70
CA THR A 32 -5.88 20.42 6.10
C THR A 32 -4.48 19.83 5.74
N HIS A 33 -3.99 18.77 6.37
CA HIS A 33 -2.75 18.05 6.07
C HIS A 33 -3.01 16.55 5.88
N ASP A 34 -2.09 15.88 5.19
CA ASP A 34 -1.95 14.43 5.09
C ASP A 34 -0.53 14.05 5.51
N THR A 35 -0.42 13.07 6.41
CA THR A 35 0.85 12.47 6.80
C THR A 35 1.21 11.41 5.77
N LEU A 36 2.34 11.57 5.07
CA LEU A 36 2.85 10.61 4.10
C LEU A 36 4.05 9.86 4.69
N THR A 37 4.09 8.54 4.49
CA THR A 37 5.21 7.69 4.89
C THR A 37 5.87 7.09 3.66
N PHE A 38 7.20 7.10 3.65
CA PHE A 38 8.04 6.60 2.58
C PHE A 38 9.00 5.54 3.14
N ASP A 39 9.08 4.39 2.47
CA ASP A 39 9.96 3.27 2.80
C ASP A 39 10.66 2.74 1.53
N ALA A 40 11.74 1.98 1.68
CA ALA A 40 12.51 1.45 0.56
C ALA A 40 13.17 0.11 0.90
N ASN A 41 13.36 -0.73 -0.11
CA ASN A 41 14.17 -1.96 -0.02
C ASN A 41 15.67 -1.70 0.23
N ALA A 42 16.16 -0.48 -0.02
CA ALA A 42 17.56 -0.09 0.13
C ALA A 42 17.74 0.93 1.27
N PRO A 43 18.83 0.86 2.04
CA PRO A 43 19.13 1.82 3.09
C PRO A 43 19.65 3.15 2.52
N GLY A 44 19.39 4.27 3.21
CA GLY A 44 19.99 5.57 2.87
C GLY A 44 19.41 6.23 1.61
N VAL A 45 18.18 5.88 1.22
CA VAL A 45 17.52 6.47 0.05
C VAL A 45 17.11 7.90 0.37
N ARG A 46 17.69 8.86 -0.33
CA ARG A 46 17.39 10.29 -0.25
C ARG A 46 16.10 10.61 -0.98
N LEU A 47 15.15 11.24 -0.29
CA LEU A 47 13.90 11.75 -0.84
C LEU A 47 13.98 13.26 -1.08
N THR A 48 13.64 13.65 -2.30
CA THR A 48 13.46 15.04 -2.71
C THR A 48 12.06 15.18 -3.33
N ILE A 49 11.29 16.19 -2.93
CA ILE A 49 9.96 16.47 -3.51
C ILE A 49 10.01 17.87 -4.12
N ASP A 50 9.74 17.97 -5.42
CA ASP A 50 9.85 19.21 -6.22
C ASP A 50 11.22 19.90 -6.04
N GLY A 51 12.29 19.12 -6.06
CA GLY A 51 13.66 19.64 -5.88
C GLY A 51 14.02 20.01 -4.43
N GLN A 52 13.11 19.90 -3.47
CA GLN A 52 13.37 20.16 -2.06
C GLN A 52 13.69 18.87 -1.31
N TYR A 53 14.88 18.81 -0.69
CA TYR A 53 15.30 17.66 0.12
C TYR A 53 14.39 17.51 1.35
N ARG A 54 13.94 16.28 1.60
CA ARG A 54 13.04 15.94 2.72
C ARG A 54 13.71 15.10 3.79
N GLY A 55 14.66 14.24 3.43
CA GLY A 55 15.34 13.34 4.35
C GLY A 55 15.76 12.04 3.68
N GLU A 56 16.13 11.06 4.48
CA GLU A 56 16.44 9.69 4.07
C GLU A 56 15.37 8.71 4.56
N LEU A 57 15.07 7.69 3.78
CA LEU A 57 14.07 6.67 4.10
C LEU A 57 14.61 5.65 5.13
N PRO A 58 13.76 5.15 6.04
CA PRO A 58 12.32 5.40 6.15
C PRO A 58 11.98 6.79 6.71
N LEU A 59 11.01 7.48 6.10
CA LEU A 59 10.68 8.87 6.40
C LEU A 59 9.17 9.12 6.45
N THR A 60 8.71 9.83 7.47
CA THR A 60 7.34 10.34 7.57
C THR A 60 7.34 11.87 7.50
N ILE A 61 6.52 12.43 6.61
CA ILE A 61 6.37 13.88 6.44
C ILE A 61 4.90 14.29 6.47
N ASP A 62 4.61 15.45 7.07
CA ASP A 62 3.29 16.08 6.98
C ASP A 62 3.25 17.02 5.77
N MET A 63 2.31 16.77 4.87
CA MET A 63 2.10 17.57 3.66
C MET A 63 0.73 18.22 3.71
N SER A 64 0.64 19.50 3.39
CA SER A 64 -0.67 20.16 3.27
C SER A 64 -1.50 19.50 2.18
N ARG A 65 -2.80 19.32 2.42
CA ARG A 65 -3.74 18.85 1.39
C ARG A 65 -3.94 19.83 0.24
N ASN A 66 -3.70 21.12 0.49
CA ASN A 66 -3.63 22.12 -0.57
C ASN A 66 -2.36 22.01 -1.40
N PHE A 67 -1.31 21.35 -0.90
CA PHE A 67 -0.21 20.88 -1.72
C PHE A 67 -0.80 19.93 -2.78
N MET A 68 -1.57 18.91 -2.37
CA MET A 68 -2.31 17.98 -3.25
C MET A 68 -3.52 18.59 -4.02
N GLY A 69 -3.70 19.92 -3.98
CA GLY A 69 -4.87 20.65 -4.48
C GLY A 69 -4.92 20.92 -5.99
N GLY A 70 -4.33 20.03 -6.81
CA GLY A 70 -4.40 20.12 -8.28
C GLY A 70 -3.04 20.11 -9.01
N ARG A 71 -1.93 19.95 -8.29
CA ARG A 71 -0.58 19.78 -8.88
C ARG A 71 -0.08 18.36 -8.69
N GLN A 72 0.54 17.80 -9.72
CA GLN A 72 1.28 16.53 -9.68
C GLN A 72 2.66 16.82 -9.09
N PHE A 73 3.04 16.12 -8.02
CA PHE A 73 4.32 16.31 -7.33
C PHE A 73 5.33 15.31 -7.82
N VAL A 74 6.57 15.74 -8.06
CA VAL A 74 7.65 14.85 -8.47
C VAL A 74 8.48 14.49 -7.24
N ALA A 75 8.36 13.25 -6.80
CA ALA A 75 9.21 12.65 -5.78
C ALA A 75 10.39 11.96 -6.45
N ARG A 76 11.61 12.38 -6.09
CA ARG A 76 12.88 11.85 -6.57
C ARG A 76 13.57 11.08 -5.45
N PHE A 77 14.02 9.87 -5.78
CA PHE A 77 14.69 8.93 -4.88
C PHE A 77 16.10 8.65 -5.40
N GLU A 78 17.10 8.83 -4.54
CA GLU A 78 18.51 8.67 -4.87
C GLU A 78 19.22 7.84 -3.81
N ALA A 79 20.02 6.86 -4.21
CA ALA A 79 20.92 6.13 -3.32
C ALA A 79 22.20 5.73 -4.06
N PRO A 80 23.37 5.72 -3.41
CA PRO A 80 24.62 5.31 -4.05
C PRO A 80 24.55 3.88 -4.59
N GLY A 81 24.90 3.69 -5.87
CA GLY A 81 24.86 2.38 -6.53
C GLY A 81 23.46 1.94 -7.00
N TYR A 82 22.48 2.83 -6.93
CA TYR A 82 21.12 2.61 -7.44
C TYR A 82 20.72 3.66 -8.47
N ALA A 83 19.96 3.23 -9.47
CA ALA A 83 19.40 4.14 -10.46
C ALA A 83 18.46 5.15 -9.78
N THR A 84 18.61 6.42 -10.15
CA THR A 84 17.71 7.50 -9.70
C THR A 84 16.30 7.24 -10.21
N GLN A 85 15.31 7.43 -9.34
CA GLN A 85 13.90 7.24 -9.67
C GLN A 85 13.09 8.49 -9.40
N GLU A 86 12.17 8.80 -10.31
CA GLU A 86 11.27 9.94 -10.19
C GLU A 86 9.83 9.50 -10.43
N PHE A 87 8.97 9.81 -9.48
CA PHE A 87 7.56 9.43 -9.51
C PHE A 87 6.67 10.63 -9.29
N ALA A 88 5.61 10.68 -10.08
CA ALA A 88 4.50 11.55 -9.83
C ALA A 88 3.63 11.01 -8.70
N LEU A 89 3.54 11.72 -7.58
CA LEU A 89 2.65 11.34 -6.48
C LEU A 89 1.21 11.67 -6.83
N GLU A 90 0.41 10.64 -7.09
CA GLU A 90 -1.03 10.80 -7.34
C GLU A 90 -1.84 10.94 -6.05
N ARG A 91 -2.89 11.77 -6.10
CA ARG A 91 -3.84 11.98 -4.98
C ARG A 91 -4.76 10.78 -4.78
N ALA A 92 -5.25 10.18 -5.86
CA ALA A 92 -6.17 9.05 -5.77
C ALA A 92 -5.41 7.78 -5.39
N PHE A 93 -5.97 6.97 -4.49
CA PHE A 93 -5.52 5.60 -4.33
C PHE A 93 -6.22 4.76 -5.40
N ASN A 94 -5.47 4.35 -6.41
CA ASN A 94 -5.93 3.36 -7.36
C ASN A 94 -5.38 2.00 -6.92
N PRO A 95 -6.23 1.06 -6.42
CA PRO A 95 -5.78 -0.27 -6.03
C PRO A 95 -5.19 -1.08 -7.20
N VAL A 96 -5.42 -0.66 -8.45
CA VAL A 96 -4.76 -1.23 -9.64
C VAL A 96 -3.35 -0.64 -9.84
N ALA A 97 -3.07 0.55 -9.30
CA ALA A 97 -1.77 1.24 -9.36
C ALA A 97 -0.84 0.89 -8.19
N ILE A 98 -1.12 -0.22 -7.48
CA ILE A 98 -0.23 -0.76 -6.44
C ILE A 98 1.15 -1.11 -7.01
N LEU A 99 1.24 -1.36 -8.32
CA LEU A 99 2.48 -1.48 -9.08
C LEU A 99 2.42 -0.58 -10.30
N ASP A 100 2.70 0.71 -10.13
CA ASP A 100 3.06 1.52 -11.29
C ASP A 100 4.54 1.28 -11.59
N VAL A 101 4.81 0.39 -12.55
CA VAL A 101 6.16 0.05 -13.04
C VAL A 101 6.62 1.07 -14.10
N SER A 102 6.01 2.26 -14.15
CA SER A 102 6.29 3.24 -15.20
C SER A 102 6.89 4.55 -14.66
N SER A 103 8.20 4.69 -14.78
CA SER A 103 8.92 5.96 -14.69
C SER A 103 8.59 6.80 -15.93
N THR A 104 7.41 7.43 -16.00
CA THR A 104 6.95 8.14 -17.21
C THR A 104 7.41 9.60 -17.32
N LEU A 105 8.30 10.08 -16.45
CA LEU A 105 8.79 11.48 -16.52
C LEU A 105 10.14 11.67 -17.23
N VAL A 106 10.81 10.61 -17.69
CA VAL A 106 12.03 10.77 -18.51
C VAL A 106 11.72 10.60 -19.99
N SER A 107 11.48 11.72 -20.66
CA SER A 107 11.52 11.80 -22.11
C SER A 107 12.97 11.64 -22.60
N GLY A 108 13.23 10.60 -23.40
CA GLY A 108 14.41 10.52 -24.26
C GLY A 108 15.37 9.41 -23.91
N GLY A 109 15.16 8.24 -24.52
CA GLY A 109 16.08 7.10 -24.44
C GLY A 109 15.39 5.89 -23.84
N VAL A 110 14.86 5.02 -24.69
CA VAL A 110 14.40 3.68 -24.32
C VAL A 110 15.63 2.85 -24.03
N ASP A 111 16.24 2.99 -22.85
CA ASP A 111 17.09 1.96 -22.26
C ASP A 111 17.30 2.25 -20.77
N VAL A 112 16.98 1.27 -19.92
CA VAL A 112 16.92 1.32 -18.44
C VAL A 112 15.70 2.07 -17.89
N LEU A 113 14.56 1.39 -17.83
CA LEU A 113 13.45 1.79 -16.97
C LEU A 113 13.83 1.55 -15.50
N THR A 114 13.61 2.55 -14.67
CA THR A 114 14.14 2.70 -13.31
C THR A 114 13.06 2.40 -12.25
N GLY A 115 13.16 1.22 -11.64
CA GLY A 115 12.40 0.80 -10.44
C GLY A 115 10.87 0.89 -10.47
N SER A 116 10.27 0.78 -9.29
CA SER A 116 8.82 0.83 -9.10
C SER A 116 8.48 1.57 -7.80
N LEU A 117 7.40 2.37 -7.83
CA LEU A 117 6.85 2.97 -6.62
C LEU A 117 5.53 2.27 -6.30
N MET A 118 5.51 1.57 -5.18
CA MET A 118 4.33 0.90 -4.69
C MET A 118 3.59 1.85 -3.76
N LYS A 119 2.36 2.19 -4.15
CA LYS A 119 1.44 2.94 -3.30
C LYS A 119 0.66 1.96 -2.43
N PHE A 120 1.13 1.79 -1.20
CA PHE A 120 0.57 0.87 -0.23
C PHE A 120 -0.78 1.36 0.33
N SER A 121 -0.89 2.66 0.60
CA SER A 121 -2.14 3.30 1.00
C SER A 121 -2.21 4.69 0.35
N PRO A 122 -3.31 5.45 0.49
CA PRO A 122 -3.35 6.85 0.06
C PRO A 122 -2.17 7.69 0.60
N ARG A 123 -1.53 7.23 1.67
CA ARG A 123 -0.54 7.95 2.47
C ARG A 123 0.79 7.21 2.65
N GLU A 124 0.97 6.06 2.03
CA GLU A 124 2.13 5.21 2.26
C GLU A 124 2.70 4.75 0.92
N TYR A 125 3.99 5.00 0.74
CA TYR A 125 4.73 4.75 -0.49
C TYR A 125 5.95 3.90 -0.16
N HIS A 126 6.21 2.90 -0.97
CA HIS A 126 7.44 2.12 -0.90
C HIS A 126 8.12 2.09 -2.24
N VAL A 127 9.38 2.49 -2.27
CA VAL A 127 10.17 2.57 -3.50
C VAL A 127 11.08 1.34 -3.61
N GLN A 128 11.01 0.68 -4.76
CA GLN A 128 11.93 -0.39 -5.11
C GLN A 128 13.14 0.19 -5.85
N MET A 129 14.24 0.37 -5.14
CA MET A 129 15.52 0.79 -5.72
C MET A 129 16.13 -0.33 -6.57
N VAL A 130 16.47 -0.01 -7.82
CA VAL A 130 17.16 -0.91 -8.75
C VAL A 130 18.63 -0.52 -8.82
N PRO A 131 19.58 -1.47 -8.62
CA PRO A 131 21.01 -1.17 -8.74
C PRO A 131 21.38 -0.60 -10.11
N GLU A 132 22.37 0.30 -10.16
CA GLU A 132 22.88 0.83 -11.41
C GLU A 132 23.36 -0.31 -12.33
N GLY A 133 23.02 -0.23 -13.63
CA GLY A 133 23.36 -1.25 -14.61
C GLY A 133 22.46 -2.50 -14.61
N GLN A 134 21.40 -2.53 -13.80
CA GLN A 134 20.35 -3.56 -13.85
C GLN A 134 19.05 -2.99 -14.42
N ALA A 135 18.35 -3.76 -15.26
CA ALA A 135 17.05 -3.36 -15.78
C ALA A 135 15.95 -3.59 -14.73
N ALA A 136 14.87 -2.81 -14.74
CA ALA A 136 13.65 -3.11 -13.97
C ALA A 136 13.04 -4.50 -14.33
N ASP A 137 13.38 -5.03 -15.50
CA ASP A 137 13.04 -6.39 -15.94
C ASP A 137 13.93 -7.49 -15.37
N ALA A 138 14.94 -7.12 -14.57
CA ALA A 138 15.80 -8.11 -13.91
C ALA A 138 14.95 -9.09 -13.09
N PRO A 139 15.28 -10.39 -13.10
CA PRO A 139 14.50 -11.41 -12.39
C PRO A 139 14.27 -11.08 -10.91
N ALA A 140 15.23 -10.43 -10.26
CA ALA A 140 15.11 -10.02 -8.86
C ALA A 140 14.05 -8.92 -8.63
N ALA A 141 13.99 -7.91 -9.51
CA ALA A 141 13.00 -6.83 -9.41
C ALA A 141 11.59 -7.30 -9.76
N ARG A 142 11.45 -8.20 -10.74
CA ARG A 142 10.17 -8.87 -11.03
C ARG A 142 9.70 -9.72 -9.85
N ARG A 143 10.62 -10.45 -9.22
CA ARG A 143 10.31 -11.26 -8.05
C ARG A 143 9.83 -10.43 -6.86
N SER A 144 10.50 -9.32 -6.53
CA SER A 144 10.05 -8.44 -5.42
C SER A 144 8.68 -7.81 -5.71
N ALA A 145 8.44 -7.39 -6.96
CA ALA A 145 7.14 -6.89 -7.41
C ALA A 145 6.03 -7.96 -7.30
N GLU A 146 6.29 -9.19 -7.73
CA GLU A 146 5.34 -10.31 -7.62
C GLU A 146 5.04 -10.67 -6.17
N LEU A 147 6.06 -10.69 -5.31
CA LEU A 147 5.93 -10.93 -3.88
C LEU A 147 5.04 -9.88 -3.20
N HIS A 148 5.32 -8.60 -3.44
CA HIS A 148 4.50 -7.51 -2.96
C HIS A 148 3.07 -7.58 -3.48
N ARG A 149 2.89 -7.85 -4.78
CA ARG A 149 1.56 -8.00 -5.39
C ARG A 149 0.76 -9.13 -4.75
N PHE A 150 1.41 -10.26 -4.48
CA PHE A 150 0.78 -11.39 -3.82
C PHE A 150 0.39 -11.03 -2.38
N ALA A 151 1.33 -10.46 -1.61
CA ALA A 151 1.07 -10.09 -0.22
C ALA A 151 -0.07 -9.08 -0.11
N LEU A 152 -0.09 -8.04 -0.97
CA LEU A 152 -1.10 -6.98 -0.91
C LEU A 152 -2.48 -7.46 -1.33
N ASN A 153 -2.58 -8.24 -2.40
CA ASN A 153 -3.87 -8.75 -2.89
C ASN A 153 -4.39 -9.92 -2.05
N GLY A 154 -3.49 -10.75 -1.53
CA GLY A 154 -3.80 -11.98 -0.79
C GLY A 154 -3.77 -11.83 0.73
N PHE A 155 -3.52 -10.64 1.29
CA PHE A 155 -3.25 -10.49 2.73
C PHE A 155 -4.36 -11.05 3.63
N ARG A 156 -5.63 -10.97 3.21
CA ARG A 156 -6.76 -11.52 3.98
C ARG A 156 -6.73 -13.04 4.02
N ASP A 157 -6.31 -13.69 2.95
CA ASP A 157 -6.18 -15.13 2.90
C ASP A 157 -4.93 -15.59 3.65
N LEU A 158 -3.83 -14.83 3.57
CA LEU A 158 -2.66 -15.02 4.43
C LEU A 158 -3.03 -14.91 5.92
N GLN A 159 -3.83 -13.92 6.32
CA GLN A 159 -4.33 -13.81 7.70
C GLN A 159 -5.20 -15.00 8.11
N LYS A 160 -6.07 -15.51 7.22
CA LYS A 160 -6.88 -16.71 7.52
C LYS A 160 -6.01 -17.94 7.73
N ASP A 161 -5.01 -18.14 6.89
CA ASP A 161 -4.09 -19.28 7.00
C ASP A 161 -3.24 -19.17 8.28
N LEU A 162 -2.74 -17.97 8.60
CA LEU A 162 -2.04 -17.72 9.86
C LEU A 162 -2.91 -18.00 11.09
N ALA A 163 -4.19 -17.61 11.08
CA ALA A 163 -5.11 -17.88 12.18
C ALA A 163 -5.38 -19.38 12.37
N ARG A 164 -5.21 -20.20 11.33
CA ARG A 164 -5.32 -21.66 11.37
C ARG A 164 -4.00 -22.36 11.68
N GLY A 165 -2.90 -21.61 11.78
CA GLY A 165 -1.55 -22.17 11.94
C GLY A 165 -0.94 -22.72 10.64
N GLY A 166 -1.51 -22.41 9.48
CA GLY A 166 -1.05 -22.86 8.19
C GLY A 166 -2.15 -22.86 7.12
N GLY A 167 -1.73 -22.96 5.85
CA GLY A 167 -2.63 -23.07 4.71
C GLY A 167 -1.92 -22.83 3.38
N GLU A 168 -2.64 -23.04 2.28
CA GLU A 168 -2.11 -23.03 0.92
C GLU A 168 -1.60 -21.65 0.48
N SER A 169 -2.28 -20.57 0.88
CA SER A 169 -1.85 -19.21 0.53
C SER A 169 -0.56 -18.87 1.25
N LEU A 170 -0.43 -19.24 2.52
CA LEU A 170 0.79 -19.04 3.30
C LEU A 170 1.95 -19.89 2.77
N SER A 171 1.72 -21.15 2.43
CA SER A 171 2.77 -22.02 1.87
C SER A 171 3.25 -21.54 0.50
N THR A 172 2.33 -21.11 -0.36
CA THR A 172 2.65 -20.54 -1.68
C THR A 172 3.48 -19.28 -1.52
N PHE A 173 3.04 -18.37 -0.64
CA PHE A 173 3.78 -17.13 -0.38
C PHE A 173 5.18 -17.40 0.17
N ALA A 174 5.29 -18.30 1.15
CA ALA A 174 6.57 -18.67 1.74
C ALA A 174 7.52 -19.33 0.72
N ALA A 175 7.01 -20.11 -0.23
CA ALA A 175 7.81 -20.67 -1.32
C ALA A 175 8.39 -19.58 -2.23
N MET A 176 7.56 -18.59 -2.60
CA MET A 176 8.03 -17.45 -3.41
C MET A 176 9.07 -16.60 -2.67
N VAL A 177 8.87 -16.39 -1.36
CA VAL A 177 9.80 -15.62 -0.50
C VAL A 177 11.11 -16.38 -0.32
N GLY A 178 11.05 -17.64 0.08
CA GLY A 178 12.23 -18.45 0.43
C GLY A 178 13.05 -18.90 -0.77
N GLY A 179 12.44 -19.14 -1.93
CA GLY A 179 13.11 -19.61 -3.14
C GLY A 179 13.55 -21.08 -3.12
N ASP A 180 13.59 -21.71 -1.95
CA ASP A 180 13.80 -23.14 -1.74
C ASP A 180 12.92 -23.67 -0.59
N ASP A 181 12.72 -25.00 -0.55
CA ASP A 181 11.82 -25.66 0.41
C ASP A 181 12.25 -25.47 1.87
N ALA A 182 13.56 -25.41 2.16
CA ALA A 182 14.05 -25.28 3.53
C ALA A 182 13.79 -23.86 4.05
N THR A 183 14.10 -22.85 3.23
CA THR A 183 13.83 -21.45 3.56
C THR A 183 12.33 -21.18 3.63
N ALA A 184 11.53 -21.74 2.72
CA ALA A 184 10.07 -21.62 2.75
C ALA A 184 9.46 -22.14 4.06
N ARG A 185 9.91 -23.30 4.55
CA ARG A 185 9.45 -23.85 5.84
C ARG A 185 9.78 -22.91 6.99
N ARG A 186 10.98 -22.34 7.01
CA ARG A 186 11.39 -21.34 8.02
C ARG A 186 10.54 -20.08 7.98
N VAL A 187 10.20 -19.60 6.77
CA VAL A 187 9.28 -18.46 6.60
C VAL A 187 7.91 -18.79 7.18
N VAL A 188 7.35 -19.97 6.91
CA VAL A 188 6.06 -20.39 7.50
C VAL A 188 6.16 -20.44 9.03
N GLU A 189 7.17 -21.08 9.58
CA GLU A 189 7.37 -21.21 11.04
C GLU A 189 7.51 -19.85 11.72
N ALA A 190 8.31 -18.95 11.15
CA ALA A 190 8.48 -17.60 11.66
C ALA A 190 7.17 -16.81 11.61
N SER A 191 6.42 -16.93 10.51
CA SER A 191 5.14 -16.24 10.32
C SER A 191 4.07 -16.73 11.30
N VAL A 192 3.98 -18.04 11.53
CA VAL A 192 3.05 -18.63 12.50
C VAL A 192 3.43 -18.23 13.93
N ARG A 193 4.72 -18.20 14.26
CA ARG A 193 5.21 -17.72 15.58
C ARG A 193 4.88 -16.25 15.82
N GLY A 194 5.02 -15.41 14.79
CA GLY A 194 4.67 -13.99 14.83
C GLY A 194 3.22 -13.66 14.49
N ALA A 195 2.35 -14.68 14.37
CA ALA A 195 0.98 -14.52 13.89
C ALA A 195 0.18 -13.44 14.65
N PRO A 196 0.26 -13.27 15.99
CA PRO A 196 -0.49 -12.22 16.68
C PRO A 196 -0.26 -10.81 16.10
N GLY A 197 0.98 -10.48 15.74
CA GLY A 197 1.32 -9.18 15.13
C GLY A 197 0.81 -9.05 13.69
N LEU A 198 0.91 -10.11 12.89
CA LEU A 198 0.45 -10.15 11.51
C LEU A 198 -1.08 -10.14 11.40
N LEU A 199 -1.77 -10.85 12.29
CA LEU A 199 -3.24 -10.90 12.36
C LEU A 199 -3.83 -9.55 12.81
N ALA A 200 -3.12 -8.83 13.69
CA ALA A 200 -3.51 -7.50 14.12
C ALA A 200 -3.28 -6.40 13.06
N ALA A 201 -2.79 -6.73 11.86
CA ALA A 201 -2.60 -5.75 10.80
C ALA A 201 -3.96 -5.35 10.19
N PRO A 202 -4.36 -4.07 10.27
CA PRO A 202 -5.68 -3.64 9.79
C PRO A 202 -5.76 -3.59 8.25
N THR A 203 -4.62 -3.42 7.58
CA THR A 203 -4.50 -3.21 6.14
C THR A 203 -3.37 -4.05 5.56
N ALA A 204 -3.42 -4.31 4.24
CA ALA A 204 -2.40 -5.06 3.53
C ALA A 204 -0.98 -4.47 3.66
N PRO A 205 -0.79 -3.13 3.60
CA PRO A 205 0.50 -2.50 3.86
C PRO A 205 1.08 -2.77 5.23
N VAL A 206 0.26 -2.60 6.28
CA VAL A 206 0.70 -2.83 7.65
C VAL A 206 1.05 -4.30 7.84
N PHE A 207 0.37 -5.20 7.11
CA PHE A 207 0.73 -6.61 7.08
C PHE A 207 2.11 -6.83 6.45
N VAL A 208 2.36 -6.27 5.25
CA VAL A 208 3.65 -6.34 4.54
C VAL A 208 4.79 -5.80 5.41
N HIS A 209 4.65 -4.57 5.95
CA HIS A 209 5.67 -3.97 6.80
C HIS A 209 5.98 -4.80 8.05
N ARG A 210 4.95 -5.34 8.72
CA ARG A 210 5.14 -6.22 9.90
C ARG A 210 5.77 -7.56 9.51
N PHE A 211 5.47 -8.06 8.32
CA PHE A 211 6.07 -9.27 7.78
C PHE A 211 7.55 -9.05 7.49
N ASP A 212 7.93 -7.95 6.83
CA ASP A 212 9.33 -7.61 6.59
C ASP A 212 10.11 -7.40 7.88
N ALA A 213 9.52 -6.71 8.86
CA ALA A 213 10.13 -6.54 10.17
C ALA A 213 10.36 -7.89 10.88
N LEU A 214 9.42 -8.84 10.73
CA LEU A 214 9.54 -10.19 11.26
C LEU A 214 10.67 -10.98 10.58
N LEU A 215 10.81 -10.88 9.26
CA LEU A 215 11.90 -11.51 8.52
C LEU A 215 13.25 -10.89 8.88
N ALA A 216 13.32 -9.56 9.01
CA ALA A 216 14.53 -8.84 9.39
C ALA A 216 15.01 -9.19 10.81
N ALA A 217 14.09 -9.50 11.73
CA ALA A 217 14.41 -9.95 13.07
C ALA A 217 15.03 -11.36 13.13
N SER A 218 14.98 -12.11 12.03
CA SER A 218 15.49 -13.48 11.93
C SER A 218 16.76 -13.50 11.07
N PRO A 219 17.96 -13.75 11.63
CA PRO A 219 19.22 -13.70 10.89
C PRO A 219 19.23 -14.59 9.64
N GLU A 220 18.57 -15.75 9.72
CA GLU A 220 18.46 -16.72 8.62
C GLU A 220 17.51 -16.29 7.49
N LEU A 221 16.67 -15.28 7.73
CA LEU A 221 15.65 -14.78 6.78
C LEU A 221 15.86 -13.30 6.43
N ALA A 222 16.90 -12.65 6.93
CA ALA A 222 17.15 -11.22 6.71
C ALA A 222 17.33 -10.83 5.23
N GLY A 223 17.70 -11.80 4.38
CA GLY A 223 17.81 -11.65 2.93
C GLY A 223 16.50 -11.91 2.16
N CYS A 224 15.43 -12.34 2.84
CA CYS A 224 14.15 -12.70 2.23
C CYS A 224 13.11 -11.57 2.29
N ARG A 225 13.54 -10.33 2.54
CA ARG A 225 12.65 -9.16 2.59
C ARG A 225 11.97 -8.92 1.25
N LEU A 226 10.75 -8.41 1.32
CA LEU A 226 9.93 -8.08 0.15
C LEU A 226 10.57 -6.94 -0.64
#